data_AF-H1YHM8-F1
#
_entry.id   AF-H1YHM8-F1
#
_cell.length_a   1.000
_cell.length_b   1.000
_cell.length_c   1.000
_cell.angle_alpha   90.00
_cell.angle_beta   90.00
_cell.angle_gamma   90.00
#
_symmetry.space_group_name_H-M   'P 1'
#
loop_
_entity.id
_entity.type
_entity.pdbx_description
1 polymer ?
#
loop_
_entity_poly.entity_id
_entity_poly.type
_entity_poly.pdbx_seq_one_letter_code
_entity_poly.pdbx_strand_id
1 'polypeptide(L)'
;MNTINATQNDYRHRKRKAAQLPYYRVQYDLPLGDTPSVRTCLESNGLWELVTAPLREVYYYKVYENQKRKNFCAIGWPNENGGWEIRHPRYIGCIGLKGMTFIAGKPDRLLVFIDLTDYLCWQYDHKNDFPSILILNHLEFLPAARKRAAKFVSVTVGFDRIPQNLFTNGV
;
A
#
# COMPACT_ATOMS: atom_id res chain seq x y z
N MET A 1 -30.40 31.88 40.08
CA MET A 1 -29.18 31.19 40.59
C MET A 1 -29.22 29.76 40.08
N ASN A 2 -28.25 29.40 39.23
CA ASN A 2 -27.62 28.08 39.12
C ASN A 2 -26.64 28.11 37.94
N THR A 3 -25.37 28.28 38.29
CA THR A 3 -24.22 28.40 37.38
C THR A 3 -23.68 26.99 37.13
N ILE A 4 -23.65 26.54 35.88
CA ILE A 4 -23.01 25.29 35.49
C ILE A 4 -21.63 25.64 34.92
N ASN A 5 -20.59 25.47 35.74
CA ASN A 5 -19.20 25.47 35.29
C ASN A 5 -18.80 24.05 34.90
N ALA A 6 -18.46 23.83 33.63
CA ALA A 6 -17.85 22.58 33.17
C ALA A 6 -16.72 22.86 32.17
N THR A 7 -15.51 22.93 32.73
CA THR A 7 -14.21 22.49 32.18
C THR A 7 -13.98 22.64 30.67
N GLN A 8 -13.28 23.72 30.28
CA GLN A 8 -12.53 23.81 29.03
C GLN A 8 -11.45 22.72 29.00
N ASN A 9 -11.65 21.72 28.15
CA ASN A 9 -10.65 20.69 27.89
C ASN A 9 -9.57 21.29 26.99
N ASP A 10 -8.43 21.59 27.60
CA ASP A 10 -7.29 22.25 26.97
C ASP A 10 -6.55 21.23 26.08
N TYR A 11 -7.03 21.07 24.83
CA TYR A 11 -6.37 20.25 23.81
C TYR A 11 -5.04 20.90 23.44
N ARG A 12 -4.00 20.58 24.24
CA ARG A 12 -2.60 20.87 23.92
C ARG A 12 -2.31 20.34 22.52
N HIS A 13 -2.33 21.24 21.54
CA HIS A 13 -1.86 20.97 20.20
C HIS A 13 -0.41 20.52 20.32
N ARG A 14 -0.19 19.20 20.24
CA ARG A 14 1.15 18.62 20.27
C ARG A 14 1.89 19.21 19.07
N LYS A 15 2.77 20.19 19.32
CA LYS A 15 3.59 20.84 18.28
C LYS A 15 4.23 19.72 17.46
N ARG A 16 3.89 19.65 16.17
CA ARG A 16 4.49 18.66 15.25
C ARG A 16 6.00 18.85 15.32
N LYS A 17 6.73 17.79 15.68
CA LYS A 17 8.20 17.79 15.58
C LYS A 17 8.56 18.10 14.13
N ALA A 18 9.55 18.96 13.92
CA ALA A 18 10.05 19.23 12.57
C ALA A 18 10.44 17.91 11.92
N ALA A 19 9.98 17.68 10.68
CA ALA A 19 10.35 16.49 9.92
C ALA A 19 11.87 16.50 9.73
N GLN A 20 12.55 15.40 10.06
CA GLN A 20 13.98 15.29 9.81
C GLN A 20 14.21 15.20 8.30
N LEU A 21 15.19 15.96 7.80
CA LEU A 21 15.63 15.87 6.41
C LEU A 21 16.58 14.68 6.24
N PRO A 22 16.56 14.00 5.08
CA PRO A 22 15.55 14.10 4.03
C PRO A 22 14.25 13.40 4.42
N TYR A 23 13.11 13.91 3.97
CA TYR A 23 11.82 13.22 4.14
C TYR A 23 11.05 13.10 2.83
N TYR A 24 10.16 12.12 2.79
CA TYR A 24 9.21 11.88 1.71
C TYR A 24 7.81 12.30 2.15
N ARG A 25 7.01 12.86 1.24
CA ARG A 25 5.61 13.20 1.50
C ARG A 25 4.75 13.02 0.26
N VAL A 26 3.64 12.30 0.43
CA VAL A 26 2.57 12.22 -0.56
C VAL A 26 1.87 13.57 -0.67
N GLN A 27 1.61 14.01 -1.89
CA GLN A 27 0.84 15.23 -2.16
C GLN A 27 -0.61 14.91 -2.42
N TYR A 28 -0.85 14.01 -3.37
CA TYR A 28 -2.15 13.54 -3.80
C TYR A 28 -1.95 12.25 -4.60
N ASP A 29 -3.07 11.58 -4.83
CA ASP A 29 -3.15 10.35 -5.58
C ASP A 29 -4.32 10.44 -6.58
N LEU A 30 -4.17 9.76 -7.71
CA LEU A 30 -5.18 9.67 -8.75
C LEU A 30 -5.52 8.19 -8.98
N PRO A 31 -6.73 7.87 -9.48
CA PRO A 31 -6.94 6.60 -10.14
C PRO A 31 -5.82 6.35 -11.15
N LEU A 32 -5.45 5.09 -11.36
CA LEU A 32 -4.50 4.74 -12.40
C LEU A 32 -4.93 5.35 -13.74
N GLY A 33 -4.07 6.20 -14.30
CA GLY A 33 -4.25 6.85 -15.59
C GLY A 33 -3.14 6.51 -16.57
N ASP A 34 -3.22 7.07 -17.77
CA ASP A 34 -2.28 6.82 -18.89
C ASP A 34 -0.97 7.61 -18.79
N THR A 35 -0.62 8.14 -17.61
CA THR A 35 0.62 8.92 -17.43
C THR A 35 1.84 8.10 -17.85
N PRO A 36 2.71 8.59 -18.77
CA PRO A 36 3.77 7.78 -19.35
C PRO A 36 4.70 7.11 -18.34
N SER A 37 5.05 7.80 -17.24
CA SER A 37 5.92 7.23 -16.20
C SER A 37 5.29 6.08 -15.41
N VAL A 38 3.98 6.14 -15.18
CA VAL A 38 3.22 5.06 -14.52
C VAL A 38 3.05 3.89 -15.47
N ARG A 39 2.69 4.19 -16.72
CA ARG A 39 2.56 3.20 -17.78
C ARG A 39 3.85 2.41 -17.99
N THR A 40 4.98 3.09 -18.17
CA THR A 40 6.29 2.43 -18.28
C THR A 40 6.60 1.59 -17.03
N CYS A 41 6.24 2.04 -15.84
CA CYS A 41 6.44 1.25 -14.62
C CYS A 41 5.58 -0.01 -14.60
N LEU A 42 4.30 0.08 -14.98
CA LEU A 42 3.39 -1.07 -15.06
C LEU A 42 3.85 -2.08 -16.12
N GLU A 43 4.17 -1.60 -17.32
CA GLU A 43 4.67 -2.41 -18.43
C GLU A 43 6.00 -3.09 -18.07
N SER A 44 6.98 -2.35 -17.54
CA SER A 44 8.30 -2.90 -17.15
C SER A 44 8.23 -3.91 -16.01
N ASN A 45 7.13 -3.93 -15.23
CA ASN A 45 6.94 -4.88 -14.14
C ASN A 45 5.90 -5.98 -14.49
N GLY A 46 5.39 -6.04 -15.73
CA GLY A 46 4.33 -6.98 -16.12
C GLY A 46 3.00 -6.77 -15.36
N LEU A 47 2.83 -5.63 -14.69
CA LEU A 47 1.66 -5.35 -13.85
C LEU A 47 0.51 -4.70 -14.63
N TRP A 48 0.73 -4.33 -15.90
CA TRP A 48 -0.27 -3.64 -16.72
C TRP A 48 -1.55 -4.47 -16.89
N GLU A 49 -1.41 -5.78 -17.11
CA GLU A 49 -2.56 -6.69 -17.25
C GLU A 49 -3.23 -7.02 -15.91
N LEU A 50 -2.57 -6.68 -14.81
CA LEU A 50 -3.00 -6.95 -13.45
C LEU A 50 -3.60 -5.72 -12.76
N VAL A 51 -3.85 -4.64 -13.50
CA VAL A 51 -4.38 -3.40 -12.94
C VAL A 51 -5.75 -3.65 -12.31
N THR A 52 -5.80 -3.56 -10.98
CA THR A 52 -7.03 -3.71 -10.18
C THR A 52 -7.21 -2.49 -9.26
N ALA A 53 -8.37 -2.42 -8.61
CA ALA A 53 -8.83 -1.26 -7.83
C ALA A 53 -7.89 -0.72 -6.71
N PRO A 54 -7.02 -1.49 -6.02
CA PRO A 54 -6.18 -0.91 -4.97
C PRO A 54 -5.01 -0.08 -5.52
N LEU A 55 -4.66 -0.21 -6.80
CA LEU A 55 -3.53 0.50 -7.39
C LEU A 55 -3.90 1.93 -7.81
N ARG A 56 -3.02 2.87 -7.48
CA ARG A 56 -3.19 4.29 -7.73
C ARG A 56 -1.91 4.92 -8.24
N GLU A 57 -2.05 6.01 -8.98
CA GLU A 57 -0.93 6.87 -9.31
C GLU A 57 -0.68 7.81 -8.12
N VAL A 58 0.50 7.70 -7.51
CA VAL A 58 0.87 8.45 -6.30
C VAL A 58 1.91 9.51 -6.63
N TYR A 59 1.53 10.77 -6.41
CA TYR A 59 2.43 11.91 -6.57
C TYR A 59 3.02 12.28 -5.21
N TYR A 60 4.33 12.20 -5.10
CA TYR A 60 5.06 12.49 -3.87
C TYR A 60 6.33 13.28 -4.14
N TYR A 61 6.91 13.86 -3.08
CA TYR A 61 8.19 14.54 -3.19
C TYR A 61 9.16 14.11 -2.10
N LYS A 62 10.44 14.23 -2.41
CA LYS A 62 11.54 14.17 -1.46
C LYS A 62 12.07 15.58 -1.22
N VAL A 63 12.24 15.96 0.03
CA VAL A 63 13.01 17.15 0.41
C VAL A 63 14.38 16.68 0.89
N TYR A 64 15.45 17.20 0.28
CA TYR A 64 16.82 16.89 0.63
C TYR A 64 17.33 17.79 1.77
N GLU A 65 18.49 17.45 2.34
CA GLU A 65 19.14 18.24 3.41
C GLU A 65 19.40 19.69 3.00
N ASN A 66 19.74 19.93 1.72
CA ASN A 66 19.89 21.27 1.15
C ASN A 66 18.55 21.97 0.85
N GLN A 67 17.45 21.49 1.43
CA GLN A 67 16.07 21.98 1.24
C GLN A 67 15.54 21.94 -0.19
N LYS A 68 16.29 21.37 -1.15
CA LYS A 68 15.79 21.17 -2.50
C LYS A 68 14.68 20.12 -2.46
N ARG A 69 13.62 20.38 -3.22
CA ARG A 69 12.49 19.47 -3.40
C ARG A 69 12.59 18.81 -4.76
N LYS A 70 12.38 17.50 -4.81
CA LYS A 70 12.22 16.74 -6.06
C LYS A 70 10.91 15.99 -6.04
N ASN A 71 10.12 16.16 -7.09
CA ASN A 71 8.84 15.50 -7.26
C ASN A 71 9.03 14.17 -7.99
N PHE A 72 8.16 13.22 -7.67
CA PHE A 72 8.13 11.88 -8.21
C PHE A 72 6.69 11.47 -8.43
N CYS A 73 6.51 10.56 -9.38
CA CYS A 73 5.27 9.85 -9.60
C CYS A 73 5.59 8.35 -9.60
N ALA A 74 4.72 7.55 -9.00
CA ALA A 74 4.87 6.11 -8.91
C ALA A 74 3.53 5.42 -8.83
N ILE A 75 3.54 4.10 -9.00
CA ILE A 75 2.41 3.27 -8.62
C ILE A 75 2.44 3.12 -7.10
N GLY A 76 1.28 3.16 -6.45
CA GLY A 76 1.20 2.84 -5.03
C GLY A 76 -0.19 2.43 -4.58
N TRP A 77 -0.26 1.94 -3.35
CA TRP A 77 -1.50 1.53 -2.70
C TRP A 77 -1.45 1.91 -1.22
N PRO A 78 -2.60 2.22 -0.60
CA PRO A 78 -2.64 2.57 0.82
C PRO A 78 -2.43 1.34 1.71
N ASN A 79 -1.83 1.58 2.87
CA ASN A 79 -1.79 0.61 3.96
C ASN A 79 -2.71 1.04 5.12
N GLU A 80 -3.00 0.12 6.03
CA GLU A 80 -3.94 0.33 7.14
C GLU A 80 -3.49 1.39 8.15
N ASN A 81 -2.20 1.74 8.16
CA ASN A 81 -1.65 2.73 9.07
C ASN A 81 -1.63 4.15 8.46
N GLY A 82 -2.27 4.33 7.29
CA GLY A 82 -2.35 5.61 6.59
C GLY A 82 -1.07 6.00 5.85
N GLY A 83 -0.12 5.08 5.70
CA GLY A 83 0.99 5.21 4.78
C GLY A 83 0.65 4.68 3.39
N TRP A 84 1.60 4.83 2.48
CA TRP A 84 1.51 4.40 1.10
C TRP A 84 2.68 3.50 0.76
N GLU A 85 2.39 2.32 0.25
CA GLU A 85 3.38 1.47 -0.39
C GLU A 85 3.59 1.96 -1.82
N ILE A 86 4.85 2.10 -2.23
CA ILE A 86 5.27 2.71 -3.49
C ILE A 86 6.13 1.75 -4.29
N ARG A 87 5.82 1.66 -5.58
CA ARG A 87 6.61 0.95 -6.58
C ARG A 87 6.90 1.86 -7.77
N HIS A 88 8.19 2.13 -7.96
CA HIS A 88 8.75 2.92 -9.05
C HIS A 88 10.00 2.18 -9.56
N PRO A 89 10.39 2.28 -10.85
CA PRO A 89 11.50 1.48 -11.39
C PRO A 89 12.84 1.65 -10.66
N ARG A 90 13.01 2.77 -9.95
CA ARG A 90 14.22 3.09 -9.16
C ARG A 90 13.99 3.13 -7.65
N TYR A 91 12.78 2.86 -7.19
CA TYR A 91 12.43 2.95 -5.76
C TYR A 91 11.26 2.05 -5.41
N ILE A 92 11.46 1.19 -4.42
CA ILE A 92 10.42 0.36 -3.80
C ILE A 92 10.47 0.64 -2.30
N GLY A 93 9.33 0.99 -1.70
CA GLY A 93 9.26 1.25 -0.26
C GLY A 93 7.97 1.93 0.19
N CYS A 94 7.89 2.28 1.47
CA CYS A 94 6.74 2.94 2.07
C CYS A 94 6.99 4.44 2.30
N ILE A 95 6.01 5.27 1.98
CA ILE A 95 5.95 6.69 2.38
C ILE A 95 4.92 6.84 3.48
N GLY A 96 5.37 7.34 4.65
CA GLY A 96 4.53 7.45 5.84
C GLY A 96 4.73 6.25 6.78
N LEU A 97 3.67 5.88 7.49
CA LEU A 97 3.72 4.74 8.42
C LEU A 97 3.57 3.44 7.65
N LYS A 98 4.51 2.52 7.83
CA LYS A 98 4.39 1.15 7.30
C LYS A 98 3.17 0.47 7.90
N GLY A 99 2.52 -0.38 7.13
CA GLY A 99 1.38 -1.16 7.59
C GLY A 99 1.10 -2.34 6.66
N MET A 100 0.25 -3.26 7.11
CA MET A 100 -0.36 -4.26 6.23
C MET A 100 -1.43 -3.59 5.36
N THR A 101 -1.82 -4.24 4.27
CA THR A 101 -3.01 -3.85 3.49
C THR A 101 -4.07 -4.94 3.65
N PHE A 102 -5.31 -4.54 3.93
CA PHE A 102 -6.43 -5.46 4.03
C PHE A 102 -7.51 -5.09 3.03
N ILE A 103 -7.99 -6.09 2.29
CA ILE A 103 -9.10 -5.96 1.34
C ILE A 103 -10.21 -6.86 1.86
N ALA A 104 -11.34 -6.26 2.21
CA ALA A 104 -12.49 -6.99 2.73
C ALA A 104 -13.12 -7.84 1.63
N GLY A 105 -13.36 -9.10 1.95
CA GLY A 105 -14.10 -10.05 1.12
C GLY A 105 -14.97 -10.93 1.99
N LYS A 106 -15.04 -12.22 1.67
CA LYS A 106 -15.73 -13.22 2.50
C LYS A 106 -15.12 -13.25 3.92
N PRO A 107 -15.93 -13.21 4.99
CA PRO A 107 -15.45 -13.06 6.37
C PRO A 107 -14.87 -14.36 6.97
N ASP A 108 -15.14 -15.51 6.35
CA ASP A 108 -14.73 -16.84 6.79
C ASP A 108 -13.37 -17.27 6.22
N ARG A 109 -12.95 -16.70 5.09
CA ARG A 109 -11.73 -17.09 4.37
C ARG A 109 -10.76 -15.92 4.21
N LEU A 110 -9.51 -16.15 4.62
CA LEU A 110 -8.40 -15.21 4.48
C LEU A 110 -7.31 -15.77 3.56
N LEU A 111 -6.89 -14.97 2.59
CA LEU A 111 -5.63 -15.17 1.87
C LEU A 111 -4.57 -14.19 2.37
N VAL A 112 -3.37 -14.70 2.64
CA VAL A 112 -2.24 -13.89 3.08
C VAL A 112 -1.14 -13.87 2.01
N PHE A 113 -0.65 -12.69 1.67
CA PHE A 113 0.40 -12.47 0.65
C PHE A 113 1.57 -11.65 1.23
N ILE A 114 2.80 -11.82 0.72
CA ILE A 114 3.93 -10.99 1.15
C ILE A 114 3.76 -9.57 0.64
N ASP A 115 3.51 -9.47 -0.66
CA ASP A 115 3.41 -8.20 -1.36
C ASP A 115 2.17 -8.15 -2.27
N LEU A 116 1.95 -6.98 -2.85
CA LEU A 116 0.83 -6.76 -3.76
C LEU A 116 0.99 -7.57 -5.06
N THR A 117 2.21 -7.80 -5.53
CA THR A 117 2.44 -8.53 -6.79
C THR A 117 1.95 -9.97 -6.68
N ASP A 118 2.22 -10.66 -5.58
CA ASP A 118 1.71 -12.01 -5.33
C ASP A 118 0.18 -12.04 -5.35
N TYR A 119 -0.46 -11.05 -4.69
CA TYR A 119 -1.91 -10.90 -4.68
C TYR A 119 -2.48 -10.68 -6.10
N LEU A 120 -1.87 -9.79 -6.87
CA LEU A 120 -2.31 -9.44 -8.21
C LEU A 120 -2.20 -10.63 -9.17
N CYS A 121 -1.11 -11.40 -9.07
CA CYS A 121 -0.93 -12.64 -9.83
C CYS A 121 -2.03 -13.65 -9.50
N TRP A 122 -2.31 -13.85 -8.21
CA TRP A 122 -3.40 -14.72 -7.78
C TRP A 122 -4.77 -14.24 -8.29
N GLN A 123 -5.04 -12.93 -8.18
CA GLN A 123 -6.32 -12.33 -8.58
C GLN A 123 -6.61 -12.50 -10.08
N TYR A 124 -5.57 -12.46 -10.92
CA TYR A 124 -5.70 -12.64 -12.37
C TYR A 124 -6.34 -13.99 -12.73
N ASP A 125 -5.95 -15.06 -12.05
CA ASP A 125 -6.49 -16.41 -12.27
C ASP A 125 -7.82 -16.64 -11.53
N HIS A 126 -8.16 -15.82 -10.54
CA HIS A 126 -9.29 -16.04 -9.62
C HIS A 126 -10.31 -14.91 -9.63
N LYS A 127 -10.66 -14.40 -10.82
CA LYS A 127 -11.53 -13.21 -11.02
C LYS A 127 -12.93 -13.31 -10.37
N ASN A 128 -13.41 -14.53 -10.12
CA ASN A 128 -14.72 -14.80 -9.51
C ASN A 128 -14.63 -15.26 -8.04
N ASP A 129 -13.45 -15.20 -7.43
CA ASP A 129 -13.25 -15.49 -6.00
C ASP A 129 -13.01 -14.20 -5.22
N PHE A 130 -13.69 -14.07 -4.08
CA PHE A 130 -13.68 -12.85 -3.27
C PHE A 130 -13.36 -13.13 -1.80
N PRO A 131 -12.26 -13.84 -1.48
CA PRO A 131 -11.85 -14.03 -0.08
C PRO A 131 -11.38 -12.70 0.52
N SER A 132 -11.37 -12.60 1.84
CA SER A 132 -10.64 -11.49 2.48
C SER A 132 -9.15 -11.63 2.20
N ILE A 133 -8.48 -10.52 1.91
CA ILE A 133 -7.06 -10.50 1.55
C ILE A 133 -6.29 -9.72 2.60
N LEU A 134 -5.16 -10.26 3.04
CA LEU A 134 -4.18 -9.57 3.86
C LEU A 134 -2.82 -9.59 3.17
N ILE A 135 -2.29 -8.42 2.87
CA ILE A 135 -0.96 -8.26 2.29
C ILE A 135 -0.05 -7.74 3.38
N LEU A 136 1.09 -8.41 3.60
CA LEU A 136 2.03 -8.04 4.66
C LEU A 136 2.70 -6.69 4.38
N ASN A 137 3.05 -6.42 3.12
CA ASN A 137 3.92 -5.33 2.63
C ASN A 137 5.36 -5.39 3.17
N HIS A 138 5.53 -5.75 4.45
CA HIS A 138 6.80 -5.92 5.12
C HIS A 138 6.77 -7.14 6.05
N LEU A 139 7.84 -7.94 6.04
CA LEU A 139 7.95 -9.16 6.87
C LEU A 139 7.87 -8.90 8.38
N GLU A 140 8.17 -7.68 8.83
CA GLU A 140 8.02 -7.27 10.24
C GLU A 140 6.58 -7.41 10.76
N PHE A 141 5.58 -7.41 9.88
CA PHE A 141 4.17 -7.59 10.27
C PHE A 141 3.73 -9.05 10.41
N LEU A 142 4.62 -10.04 10.17
CA LEU A 142 4.29 -11.45 10.28
C LEU A 142 3.63 -11.84 11.62
N PRO A 143 4.10 -11.37 12.80
CA PRO A 143 3.44 -11.67 14.07
C PRO A 143 2.01 -11.09 14.17
N ALA A 144 1.81 -9.89 13.65
CA ALA A 144 0.51 -9.23 13.63
C ALA A 144 -0.47 -9.93 12.66
N ALA A 145 0.03 -10.32 11.49
CA ALA A 145 -0.73 -11.08 10.50
C ALA A 145 -1.17 -12.44 11.06
N ARG A 146 -0.28 -13.18 11.75
CA ARG A 146 -0.62 -14.44 12.42
C ARG A 146 -1.76 -14.25 13.42
N LYS A 147 -1.70 -13.20 14.25
CA LYS A 147 -2.76 -12.89 15.22
C LYS A 147 -4.10 -12.57 14.54
N ARG A 148 -4.08 -11.90 13.39
CA ARG A 148 -5.28 -11.59 12.61
C ARG A 148 -5.85 -12.83 11.92
N ALA A 149 -4.99 -13.65 11.33
CA ALA A 149 -5.35 -14.89 10.65
C ALA A 149 -6.11 -15.86 11.57
N ALA A 150 -5.76 -15.92 12.86
CA ALA A 150 -6.44 -16.74 13.86
C ALA A 150 -7.95 -16.41 14.05
N LYS A 151 -8.45 -15.31 13.48
CA LYS A 151 -9.88 -14.92 13.53
C LYS A 151 -10.70 -15.47 12.37
N PHE A 152 -10.07 -16.08 11.38
CA PHE A 152 -10.73 -16.61 10.19
C PHE A 152 -10.86 -18.13 10.28
N VAL A 153 -11.91 -18.68 9.67
CA VAL A 153 -12.18 -20.12 9.67
C VAL A 153 -11.19 -20.85 8.77
N SER A 154 -10.89 -20.27 7.61
CA SER A 154 -9.94 -20.79 6.64
C SER A 154 -8.88 -19.75 6.34
N VAL A 155 -7.61 -20.16 6.43
CA VAL A 155 -6.46 -19.32 6.10
C VAL A 155 -5.62 -20.06 5.07
N THR A 156 -5.32 -19.41 3.96
CA THR A 156 -4.36 -19.90 2.96
C THR A 156 -3.30 -18.83 2.76
N VAL A 157 -2.04 -19.26 2.64
CA VAL A 157 -0.95 -18.33 2.34
C VAL A 157 -0.58 -18.48 0.88
N GLY A 158 -0.73 -17.38 0.14
CA GLY A 158 -0.47 -17.31 -1.29
C GLY A 158 1.00 -17.05 -1.60
N PHE A 159 1.90 -17.83 -1.01
CA PHE A 159 3.27 -17.89 -1.52
C PHE A 159 3.24 -18.72 -2.81
N ASP A 160 4.08 -18.35 -3.77
CA ASP A 160 4.60 -19.25 -4.80
C ASP A 160 3.84 -19.35 -6.14
N ARG A 161 3.39 -18.22 -6.70
CA ARG A 161 3.08 -18.14 -8.13
C ARG A 161 3.47 -16.78 -8.70
N ILE A 162 4.72 -16.64 -9.15
CA ILE A 162 4.95 -15.76 -10.28
C ILE A 162 4.46 -16.53 -11.51
N PRO A 163 3.41 -16.08 -12.22
CA PRO A 163 3.03 -16.67 -13.49
C PRO A 163 4.25 -16.60 -14.43
N GLN A 164 4.82 -17.76 -14.80
CA GLN A 164 6.00 -17.81 -15.67
C GLN A 164 5.77 -17.11 -17.02
N ASN A 165 4.50 -16.96 -17.41
CA ASN A 165 4.04 -16.28 -18.62
C ASN A 165 4.09 -14.74 -18.55
N LEU A 166 4.30 -14.12 -17.38
CA LEU A 166 4.46 -12.64 -17.29
C LEU A 166 5.84 -12.14 -17.76
N PHE A 167 6.81 -13.04 -17.96
CA PHE A 167 8.16 -12.70 -18.45
C PHE A 167 8.44 -13.18 -19.87
N THR A 168 7.50 -13.84 -20.54
CA THR A 168 7.67 -14.34 -21.91
C THR A 168 6.98 -13.44 -22.92
N ASN A 169 7.44 -12.20 -23.05
CA ASN A 169 7.23 -11.42 -24.28
C ASN A 169 8.57 -10.77 -24.64
N GLY A 170 9.36 -11.56 -25.37
CA GLY A 170 10.73 -11.22 -25.76
C GLY A 170 11.30 -12.24 -26.75
N VAL A 171 10.55 -12.51 -27.82
CA VAL A 171 11.08 -12.81 -29.17
C VAL A 171 10.22 -12.05 -30.16
#